data_AF-A0A3P4B064-F1
#
_entry.id   AF-A0A3P4B064-F1
#
_cell.length_a   1.000
_cell.length_b   1.000
_cell.length_c   1.000
_cell.angle_alpha   90.00
_cell.angle_beta   90.00
_cell.angle_gamma   90.00
#
_symmetry.space_group_name_H-M   'P 1'
#
loop_
_entity.id
_entity.type
_entity.pdbx_description
1 polymer ?
#
loop_
_entity_poly.entity_id
_entity_poly.type
_entity_poly.pdbx_seq_one_letter_code
_entity_poly.pdbx_strand_id
1 'polypeptide(L)'
;MKTMQTLLIAGTLSAALAACAGPEREAPAEMTVSPQSVTSDQLQRFTNAARKVTAISQEYAPRTQGMRSDQATLLEQEANGRKAHAVWSEGLTVPEFNAINTAVQQDPALMRRYGELTWGGSAAPSGGAGYPPPPPPGGSMGGPGYSPPPAGGPGGMGQPGTMGGPGMRPR
;
A
#
# COMPACT_ATOMS: atom_id res chain seq x y z
N MET A 1 24.99 -68.77 -21.76
CA MET A 1 26.27 -68.08 -22.09
C MET A 1 25.99 -66.59 -22.25
N LYS A 2 27.00 -65.70 -22.26
CA LYS A 2 26.85 -64.26 -22.62
C LYS A 2 26.37 -64.13 -24.08
N THR A 3 25.80 -63.03 -24.57
CA THR A 3 25.77 -61.60 -24.16
C THR A 3 24.31 -61.14 -23.85
N MET A 4 23.78 -59.89 -23.97
CA MET A 4 24.28 -58.58 -24.44
C MET A 4 23.50 -57.37 -23.85
N GLN A 5 24.22 -56.30 -23.45
CA GLN A 5 23.95 -54.86 -23.69
C GLN A 5 22.52 -54.28 -23.55
N THR A 6 22.11 -53.97 -22.31
CA THR A 6 21.10 -52.93 -22.01
C THR A 6 21.76 -51.54 -22.01
N LEU A 7 21.13 -50.52 -22.60
CA LEU A 7 21.66 -49.15 -22.62
C LEU A 7 21.63 -48.48 -21.23
N LEU A 8 22.68 -47.72 -20.91
CA LEU A 8 22.58 -46.62 -19.96
C LEU A 8 21.85 -45.45 -20.61
N ILE A 9 20.93 -44.83 -19.86
CA ILE A 9 20.55 -43.43 -20.07
C ILE A 9 20.68 -42.74 -18.71
N ALA A 10 21.66 -41.84 -18.58
CA ALA A 10 21.83 -41.04 -17.37
C ALA A 10 20.86 -39.85 -17.40
N GLY A 11 20.01 -39.74 -16.37
CA GLY A 11 19.01 -38.68 -16.24
C GLY A 11 19.06 -38.04 -14.85
N THR A 12 20.12 -37.29 -14.55
CA THR A 12 20.24 -36.56 -13.28
C THR A 12 19.38 -35.30 -13.28
N LEU A 13 18.25 -35.34 -12.58
CA LEU A 13 17.43 -34.18 -12.26
C LEU A 13 17.21 -34.11 -10.74
N SER A 14 18.14 -33.43 -10.06
CA SER A 14 17.99 -33.09 -8.63
C SER A 14 17.16 -31.82 -8.51
N ALA A 15 15.92 -31.93 -8.03
CA ALA A 15 15.08 -30.78 -7.70
C ALA A 15 14.32 -31.02 -6.38
N ALA A 16 14.70 -30.24 -5.36
CA ALA A 16 14.02 -29.93 -4.09
C ALA A 16 13.20 -31.03 -3.35
N LEU A 17 13.60 -31.32 -2.11
CA LEU A 17 12.67 -31.87 -1.11
C LEU A 17 11.83 -30.72 -0.51
N ALA A 18 10.51 -30.79 -0.65
CA ALA A 18 9.53 -30.15 0.23
C ALA A 18 8.33 -31.13 0.30
N ALA A 19 8.04 -31.85 1.39
CA ALA A 19 7.91 -31.52 2.81
C ALA A 19 6.56 -30.84 3.14
N CYS A 20 5.76 -31.58 3.93
CA CYS A 20 4.44 -31.23 4.49
C CYS A 20 3.27 -31.15 3.48
N ALA A 21 2.40 -32.17 3.51
CA ALA A 21 1.07 -32.10 2.90
C ALA A 21 0.11 -31.31 3.81
N GLY A 22 -0.08 -30.03 3.50
CA GLY A 22 -1.28 -29.28 3.89
C GLY A 22 -2.25 -29.19 2.70
N PRO A 23 -3.51 -28.77 2.91
CA PRO A 23 -4.37 -28.41 1.78
C PRO A 23 -3.76 -27.22 1.06
N GLU A 24 -3.22 -27.45 -0.14
CA GLU A 24 -2.75 -26.40 -1.05
C GLU A 24 -3.94 -25.52 -1.42
N ARG A 25 -4.05 -24.40 -0.71
CA ARG A 25 -5.01 -23.34 -1.00
C ARG A 25 -4.57 -22.69 -2.30
N GLU A 26 -5.10 -23.18 -3.41
CA GLU A 26 -4.83 -22.71 -4.77
C GLU A 26 -4.78 -21.18 -4.80
N ALA A 27 -3.57 -20.63 -4.87
CA ALA A 27 -3.38 -19.20 -5.00
C ALA A 27 -3.95 -18.81 -6.38
N PRO A 28 -4.87 -17.84 -6.48
CA PRO A 28 -5.43 -17.45 -7.76
C PRO A 28 -4.29 -16.99 -8.66
N ALA A 29 -4.05 -17.74 -9.75
CA ALA A 29 -2.82 -17.64 -10.54
C ALA A 29 -2.56 -16.19 -10.97
N GLU A 30 -1.49 -15.60 -10.41
CA GLU A 30 -1.19 -14.19 -10.61
C GLU A 30 -0.78 -13.94 -12.06
N MET A 31 -1.65 -13.24 -12.80
CA MET A 31 -1.45 -12.96 -14.22
C MET A 31 -0.40 -11.86 -14.39
N THR A 32 0.88 -12.23 -14.42
CA THR A 32 1.99 -11.28 -14.60
C THR A 32 1.90 -10.60 -15.98
N VAL A 33 1.56 -9.31 -15.99
CA VAL A 33 1.61 -8.45 -17.18
C VAL A 33 2.90 -7.63 -17.14
N SER A 34 3.76 -7.81 -18.14
CA SER A 34 4.97 -6.99 -18.31
C SER A 34 4.59 -5.51 -18.54
N PRO A 35 5.23 -4.53 -17.86
CA PRO A 35 4.85 -3.12 -18.01
C PRO A 35 4.90 -2.59 -19.45
N GLN A 36 5.88 -3.05 -20.24
CA GLN A 36 6.03 -2.69 -21.65
C GLN A 36 4.86 -3.19 -22.53
N SER A 37 4.03 -4.12 -22.05
CA SER A 37 2.86 -4.66 -22.75
C SER A 37 1.56 -3.89 -22.47
N VAL A 38 1.55 -2.92 -21.54
CA VAL A 38 0.34 -2.19 -21.15
C VAL A 38 -0.04 -1.14 -22.22
N THR A 39 -1.04 -1.48 -23.04
CA THR A 39 -1.55 -0.62 -24.11
C THR A 39 -2.23 0.64 -23.57
N SER A 40 -2.35 1.69 -24.41
CA SER A 40 -3.10 2.90 -24.07
C SER A 40 -4.56 2.61 -23.73
N ASP A 41 -5.19 1.66 -24.43
CA ASP A 41 -6.59 1.30 -24.26
C ASP A 41 -6.83 0.61 -22.90
N GLN A 42 -5.98 -0.36 -22.54
CA GLN A 42 -5.98 -0.98 -21.21
C GLN A 42 -5.72 0.04 -20.09
N LEU A 43 -4.79 0.99 -20.28
CA LEU A 43 -4.48 2.01 -19.27
C LEU A 43 -5.63 3.02 -19.09
N GLN A 44 -6.39 3.31 -20.14
CA GLN A 44 -7.61 4.13 -20.08
C GLN A 44 -8.74 3.39 -19.33
N ARG A 45 -9.00 2.13 -19.68
CA ARG A 45 -9.98 1.26 -18.98
C ARG A 45 -9.61 1.09 -17.50
N PHE A 46 -8.31 0.91 -17.22
CA PHE A 46 -7.77 0.82 -15.87
C PHE A 46 -8.03 2.11 -15.08
N THR A 47 -7.78 3.28 -15.68
CA THR A 47 -8.08 4.59 -15.08
C THR A 47 -9.57 4.73 -14.73
N ASN A 48 -10.48 4.33 -15.62
CA ASN A 48 -11.92 4.36 -15.34
C ASN A 48 -12.32 3.37 -14.23
N ALA A 49 -11.81 2.13 -14.30
CA ALA A 49 -12.08 1.09 -13.31
C ALA A 49 -11.57 1.51 -11.92
N ALA A 50 -10.36 2.07 -11.84
CA ALA A 50 -9.76 2.57 -10.60
C ALA A 50 -10.59 3.71 -9.99
N ARG A 51 -11.14 4.62 -10.80
CA ARG A 51 -12.07 5.66 -10.33
C ARG A 51 -13.36 5.06 -9.77
N LYS A 52 -13.98 4.09 -10.46
CA LYS A 52 -15.19 3.38 -9.98
C LYS A 52 -14.92 2.60 -8.69
N VAL A 53 -13.82 1.84 -8.64
CA VAL A 53 -13.36 1.06 -7.47
C VAL A 53 -13.06 1.97 -6.27
N THR A 54 -12.48 3.15 -6.50
CA THR A 54 -12.24 4.16 -5.46
C THR A 54 -13.55 4.72 -4.92
N ALA A 55 -14.50 5.08 -5.79
CA ALA A 55 -15.81 5.58 -5.37
C ALA A 55 -16.60 4.54 -4.53
N ILE A 56 -16.57 3.25 -4.93
CA ILE A 56 -17.16 2.15 -4.14
C ILE A 56 -16.45 2.01 -2.79
N SER A 57 -15.10 2.08 -2.78
CA SER A 57 -14.35 2.00 -1.52
C SER A 57 -14.71 3.14 -0.55
N GLN A 58 -14.91 4.37 -1.07
CA GLN A 58 -15.37 5.51 -0.28
C GLN A 58 -16.83 5.38 0.19
N GLU A 59 -17.71 4.76 -0.60
CA GLU A 59 -19.10 4.51 -0.21
C GLU A 59 -19.23 3.50 0.95
N TYR A 60 -18.33 2.51 1.02
CA TYR A 60 -18.39 1.41 2.01
C TYR A 60 -17.52 1.66 3.25
N ALA A 61 -16.40 2.38 3.13
CA ALA A 61 -15.49 2.66 4.25
C ALA A 61 -16.17 3.27 5.51
N PRO A 62 -17.11 4.25 5.44
CA PRO A 62 -17.80 4.74 6.63
C PRO A 62 -18.91 3.79 7.13
N ARG A 63 -19.38 2.86 6.28
CA ARG A 63 -20.47 1.93 6.62
C ARG A 63 -20.00 0.76 7.48
N THR A 64 -18.73 0.34 7.36
CA THR A 64 -18.13 -0.70 8.21
C THR A 64 -17.74 -0.17 9.60
N GLN A 65 -17.65 1.16 9.79
CA GLN A 65 -17.29 1.76 11.07
C GLN A 65 -18.37 1.51 12.13
N GLY A 66 -17.99 0.92 13.26
CA GLY A 66 -18.90 0.60 14.36
C GLY A 66 -19.80 -0.63 14.14
N MET A 67 -19.67 -1.34 13.01
CA MET A 67 -20.34 -2.62 12.81
C MET A 67 -19.72 -3.73 13.67
N ARG A 68 -20.53 -4.76 13.98
CA ARG A 68 -20.02 -6.04 14.50
C ARG A 68 -19.32 -6.82 13.38
N SER A 69 -18.29 -7.58 13.72
CA SER A 69 -17.39 -8.25 12.75
C SER A 69 -18.11 -9.00 11.63
N ASP A 70 -19.12 -9.81 11.96
CA ASP A 70 -19.90 -10.58 10.99
C ASP A 70 -20.63 -9.68 9.96
N GLN A 71 -21.12 -8.53 10.42
CA GLN A 71 -21.83 -7.54 9.60
C GLN A 71 -20.86 -6.74 8.74
N ALA A 72 -19.70 -6.38 9.29
CA ALA A 72 -18.61 -5.76 8.54
C ALA A 72 -18.11 -6.70 7.43
N THR A 73 -17.88 -7.98 7.73
CA THR A 73 -17.42 -8.98 6.75
C THR A 73 -18.42 -9.22 5.61
N LEU A 74 -19.73 -9.25 5.89
CA LEU A 74 -20.75 -9.32 4.83
C LEU A 74 -20.74 -8.06 3.94
N LEU A 75 -20.61 -6.89 4.56
CA LEU A 75 -20.56 -5.59 3.87
C LEU A 75 -19.27 -5.43 3.03
N GLU A 76 -18.13 -5.97 3.50
CA GLU A 76 -16.88 -6.05 2.76
C GLU A 76 -16.98 -7.00 1.55
N GLN A 77 -17.68 -8.14 1.69
CA GLN A 77 -17.95 -9.04 0.57
C GLN A 77 -18.79 -8.36 -0.52
N GLU A 78 -19.84 -7.62 -0.14
CA GLU A 78 -20.63 -6.83 -1.09
C GLU A 78 -19.78 -5.75 -1.79
N ALA A 79 -18.96 -5.03 -1.01
CA ALA A 79 -18.02 -4.05 -1.56
C ALA A 79 -17.04 -4.69 -2.56
N ASN A 80 -16.51 -5.87 -2.25
CA ASN A 80 -15.61 -6.62 -3.11
C ASN A 80 -16.30 -7.08 -4.41
N GLY A 81 -17.53 -7.58 -4.32
CA GLY A 81 -18.35 -7.93 -5.49
C GLY A 81 -18.63 -6.72 -6.39
N ARG A 82 -18.99 -5.57 -5.81
CA ARG A 82 -19.20 -4.31 -6.57
C ARG A 82 -17.90 -3.79 -7.20
N LYS A 83 -16.76 -3.89 -6.51
CA LYS A 83 -15.44 -3.54 -7.08
C LYS A 83 -15.07 -4.45 -8.26
N ALA A 84 -15.27 -5.76 -8.15
CA ALA A 84 -15.04 -6.69 -9.25
C ALA A 84 -15.95 -6.38 -10.47
N HIS A 85 -17.23 -6.12 -10.23
CA HIS A 85 -18.16 -5.71 -11.29
C HIS A 85 -17.77 -4.37 -11.94
N ALA A 86 -17.25 -3.41 -11.17
CA ALA A 86 -16.75 -2.14 -11.71
C ALA A 86 -15.53 -2.32 -12.65
N VAL A 87 -14.67 -3.31 -12.39
CA VAL A 87 -13.56 -3.70 -13.27
C VAL A 87 -14.09 -4.38 -14.54
N TRP A 88 -14.96 -5.38 -14.40
CA TRP A 88 -15.60 -6.06 -15.53
C TRP A 88 -16.40 -5.10 -16.44
N SER A 89 -17.01 -4.06 -15.85
CA SER A 89 -17.74 -3.01 -16.57
C SER A 89 -16.88 -2.17 -17.53
N GLU A 90 -15.55 -2.15 -17.37
CA GLU A 90 -14.62 -1.49 -18.32
C GLU A 90 -14.00 -2.49 -19.31
N GLY A 91 -14.44 -3.75 -19.29
CA GLY A 91 -13.89 -4.81 -20.14
C GLY A 91 -12.48 -5.24 -19.72
N LEU A 92 -12.15 -5.15 -18.43
CA LEU A 92 -10.94 -5.72 -17.82
C LEU A 92 -11.33 -6.90 -16.93
N THR A 93 -10.40 -7.84 -16.69
CA THR A 93 -10.56 -8.85 -15.62
C THR A 93 -9.97 -8.35 -14.29
N VAL A 94 -10.37 -8.92 -13.15
CA VAL A 94 -9.78 -8.58 -11.85
C VAL A 94 -8.27 -8.91 -11.77
N PRO A 95 -7.78 -10.06 -12.27
CA PRO A 95 -6.35 -10.32 -12.40
C PRO A 95 -5.63 -9.28 -13.28
N GLU A 96 -6.19 -8.92 -14.44
CA GLU A 96 -5.60 -7.93 -15.35
C GLU A 96 -5.56 -6.52 -14.73
N PHE A 97 -6.60 -6.11 -14.02
CA PHE A 97 -6.60 -4.84 -13.27
C PHE A 97 -5.50 -4.82 -12.20
N ASN A 98 -5.36 -5.89 -11.43
CA ASN A 98 -4.29 -6.02 -10.43
C ASN A 98 -2.89 -6.02 -11.08
N ALA A 99 -2.74 -6.70 -12.23
CA ALA A 99 -1.50 -6.76 -12.97
C ALA A 99 -1.09 -5.40 -13.55
N ILE A 100 -2.05 -4.65 -14.12
CA ILE A 100 -1.82 -3.26 -14.58
C ILE A 100 -1.48 -2.36 -13.38
N ASN A 101 -2.17 -2.51 -12.25
CA ASN A 101 -1.85 -1.75 -11.03
C ASN A 101 -0.42 -2.01 -10.54
N THR A 102 0.06 -3.26 -10.59
CA THR A 102 1.45 -3.60 -10.28
C THR A 102 2.42 -3.03 -11.31
N ALA A 103 2.12 -3.16 -12.61
CA ALA A 103 2.94 -2.64 -13.69
C ALA A 103 3.11 -1.11 -13.65
N VAL A 104 2.03 -0.36 -13.35
CA VAL A 104 2.03 1.11 -13.21
C VAL A 104 2.89 1.59 -12.03
N GLN A 105 3.05 0.77 -10.98
CA GLN A 105 3.95 1.05 -9.86
C GLN A 105 5.40 0.64 -10.13
N GLN A 106 5.63 -0.34 -11.00
CA GLN A 106 6.97 -0.82 -11.37
C GLN A 106 7.64 0.03 -12.46
N ASP A 107 6.87 0.61 -13.38
CA ASP A 107 7.40 1.37 -14.51
C ASP A 107 7.07 2.88 -14.42
N PRO A 108 8.09 3.76 -14.32
CA PRO A 108 7.88 5.20 -14.16
C PRO A 108 7.35 5.90 -15.41
N ALA A 109 7.46 5.29 -16.60
CA ALA A 109 6.84 5.83 -17.82
C ALA A 109 5.34 5.48 -17.89
N LEU A 110 4.93 4.29 -17.44
CA LEU A 110 3.52 3.99 -17.19
C LEU A 110 2.93 4.91 -16.12
N MET A 111 3.63 5.14 -15.00
CA MET A 111 3.14 6.04 -13.95
C MET A 111 2.91 7.47 -14.48
N ARG A 112 3.77 7.96 -15.37
CA ARG A 112 3.57 9.23 -16.09
C ARG A 112 2.36 9.21 -17.01
N ARG A 113 2.21 8.18 -17.86
CA ARG A 113 1.05 8.03 -18.77
C ARG A 113 -0.27 7.92 -18.00
N TYR A 114 -0.27 7.28 -16.83
CA TYR A 114 -1.41 7.22 -15.92
C TYR A 114 -1.73 8.60 -15.32
N GLY A 115 -0.71 9.37 -14.94
CA GLY A 115 -0.86 10.78 -14.55
C GLY A 115 -1.45 11.65 -15.67
N GLU A 116 -0.95 11.49 -16.90
CA GLU A 116 -1.44 12.17 -18.10
C GLU A 116 -2.91 11.81 -18.39
N LEU A 117 -3.34 10.55 -18.21
CA LEU A 117 -4.74 10.14 -18.37
C LEU A 117 -5.67 10.58 -17.22
N THR A 118 -5.16 10.74 -16.00
CA THR A 118 -5.95 11.15 -14.82
C THR A 118 -6.06 12.66 -14.66
N TRP A 119 -5.08 13.42 -15.15
CA TRP A 119 -5.01 14.90 -15.01
C TRP A 119 -5.16 15.64 -16.35
N GLY A 120 -4.67 15.06 -17.45
CA GLY A 120 -4.61 15.68 -18.78
C GLY A 120 -5.92 15.72 -19.58
N GLY A 121 -7.05 15.38 -18.96
CA GLY A 121 -8.38 15.69 -19.52
C GLY A 121 -8.65 17.20 -19.62
N SER A 122 -7.89 18.01 -18.87
CA SER A 122 -7.71 19.44 -19.09
C SER A 122 -6.35 19.68 -19.75
N ALA A 123 -6.30 20.55 -20.77
CA ALA A 123 -5.10 20.77 -21.57
C ALA A 123 -3.87 21.15 -20.72
N ALA A 124 -2.73 20.52 -21.00
CA ALA A 124 -1.48 20.84 -20.35
C ALA A 124 -1.07 22.30 -20.63
N PRO A 125 -0.77 23.12 -19.60
CA PRO A 125 -0.19 24.44 -19.83
C PRO A 125 1.24 24.28 -20.33
N SER A 126 1.47 24.58 -21.62
CA SER A 126 2.80 24.62 -22.24
C SER A 126 3.64 25.80 -21.73
N GLY A 127 3.99 25.78 -20.44
CA GLY A 127 4.78 26.80 -19.75
C GLY A 127 5.45 26.20 -18.52
N GLY A 128 6.79 26.23 -18.48
CA GLY A 128 7.57 25.50 -17.48
C GLY A 128 7.56 26.13 -16.09
N ALA A 129 6.70 25.64 -15.20
CA ALA A 129 6.85 25.79 -13.75
C ALA A 129 6.20 24.60 -13.03
N GLY A 130 6.94 24.01 -12.07
CA GLY A 130 6.54 22.97 -11.11
C GLY A 130 5.25 22.16 -11.36
N TYR A 131 5.40 20.88 -11.71
CA TYR A 131 4.42 19.88 -11.28
C TYR A 131 4.37 19.91 -9.74
N PRO A 132 3.22 20.16 -9.09
CA PRO A 132 3.07 19.79 -7.69
C PRO A 132 3.21 18.26 -7.59
N PRO A 133 3.89 17.72 -6.56
CA PRO A 133 3.91 16.28 -6.35
C PRO A 133 2.48 15.76 -6.14
N PRO A 134 2.17 14.51 -6.56
CA PRO A 134 0.88 13.91 -6.25
C PRO A 134 0.68 13.90 -4.72
N PRO A 135 -0.56 14.13 -4.23
CA PRO A 135 -0.83 14.08 -2.79
C PRO A 135 -0.47 12.68 -2.25
N PRO A 136 0.28 12.60 -1.14
CA PRO A 136 0.76 11.31 -0.64
C PRO A 136 -0.43 10.40 -0.24
N PRO A 137 -0.43 9.13 -0.65
CA PRO A 137 -1.54 8.22 -0.38
C PRO A 137 -1.68 7.99 1.13
N GLY A 138 -2.82 8.40 1.69
CA GLY A 138 -3.15 8.14 3.10
C GLY A 138 -2.25 8.84 4.11
N GLY A 139 -1.60 9.95 3.76
CA GLY A 139 -0.86 10.77 4.72
C GLY A 139 -1.81 11.31 5.80
N SER A 140 -1.82 10.68 6.99
CA SER A 140 -2.63 11.09 8.13
C SER A 140 -2.49 12.59 8.39
N MET A 141 -3.63 13.27 8.50
CA MET A 141 -3.67 14.71 8.80
C MET A 141 -3.09 14.95 10.20
N GLY A 142 -1.79 15.26 10.26
CA GLY A 142 -1.18 15.86 11.44
C GLY A 142 -1.90 17.16 11.73
N GLY A 143 -2.66 17.20 12.83
CA GLY A 143 -3.41 18.38 13.22
C GLY A 143 -2.50 19.59 13.47
N PRO A 144 -3.07 20.81 13.52
CA PRO A 144 -2.30 22.01 13.84
C PRO A 144 -1.52 21.80 15.13
N GLY A 145 -0.23 22.14 15.09
CA GLY A 145 0.78 21.60 16.01
C GLY A 145 0.44 21.82 17.48
N TYR A 146 0.20 20.71 18.19
CA TYR A 146 0.20 20.68 19.65
C TYR A 146 1.65 20.81 20.14
N SER A 147 2.19 22.02 20.11
CA SER A 147 3.35 22.36 20.92
C SER A 147 2.97 22.14 22.38
N PRO A 148 3.61 21.21 23.11
CA PRO A 148 3.41 21.15 24.55
C PRO A 148 3.86 22.49 25.16
N PRO A 149 3.16 23.02 26.17
CA PRO A 149 3.63 24.21 26.85
C PRO A 149 5.03 23.95 27.43
N PRO A 150 5.94 24.94 27.42
CA PRO A 150 7.25 24.77 28.03
C PRO A 150 7.06 24.35 29.49
N ALA A 151 7.82 23.35 29.94
CA ALA A 151 7.74 22.84 31.31
C ALA A 151 8.12 23.98 32.27
N GLY A 152 7.11 24.60 32.87
CA GLY A 152 7.29 25.74 33.76
C GLY A 152 8.05 25.32 35.01
N GLY A 153 9.34 25.64 35.05
CA GLY A 153 10.19 25.30 36.17
C GLY A 153 9.79 26.08 37.43
N PRO A 154 9.42 25.42 38.55
CA PRO A 154 9.83 25.94 39.83
C PRO A 154 11.37 25.95 39.80
N GLY A 155 12.03 27.08 39.94
CA GLY A 155 11.77 28.06 41.00
C GLY A 155 12.86 27.85 42.04
N GLY A 156 14.11 28.16 41.64
CA GLY A 156 15.28 27.90 42.46
C GLY A 156 15.25 28.73 43.74
N MET A 157 14.99 28.07 44.88
CA MET A 157 15.14 28.67 46.19
C MET A 157 16.46 28.23 46.82
N GLY A 158 17.13 29.20 47.46
CA GLY A 158 18.55 29.16 47.73
C GLY A 158 19.02 28.04 48.67
N GLN A 159 20.27 27.63 48.46
CA GLN A 159 21.03 26.79 49.40
C GLN A 159 21.08 27.48 50.78
N PRO A 160 20.69 26.82 51.89
CA PRO A 160 20.97 27.33 53.22
C PRO A 160 22.49 27.31 53.46
N GLY A 161 23.08 28.50 53.67
CA GLY A 161 24.53 28.66 53.72
C GLY A 161 25.20 27.99 54.92
N THR A 162 26.38 27.41 54.70
CA THR A 162 27.22 26.84 55.75
C THR A 162 27.81 27.95 56.62
N MET A 163 27.27 28.14 57.83
CA MET A 163 27.80 29.02 58.86
C MET A 163 27.45 28.46 60.25
N GLY A 164 28.34 28.44 61.25
CA GLY A 164 29.75 28.84 61.19
C GLY A 164 30.40 28.95 62.58
N GLY A 165 30.48 27.83 63.32
CA GLY A 165 31.20 27.77 64.60
C GLY A 165 30.44 28.30 65.83
N PRO A 166 31.05 28.25 67.03
CA PRO A 166 30.32 28.35 68.30
C PRO A 166 30.61 29.60 69.15
N GLY A 167 29.59 30.00 69.92
CA GLY A 167 29.74 30.63 71.24
C GLY A 167 29.74 32.16 71.31
N MET A 168 28.84 32.71 72.14
CA MET A 168 29.20 33.26 73.46
C MET A 168 27.93 33.58 74.27
N ARG A 169 28.03 33.53 75.60
CA ARG A 169 27.06 34.13 76.55
C ARG A 169 27.44 35.62 76.73
N PRO A 170 26.51 36.53 77.04
CA PRO A 170 26.17 36.76 78.46
C PRO A 170 24.74 37.22 78.75
N ARG A 171 24.17 36.74 79.88
CA ARG A 171 23.88 37.55 81.07
C ARG A 171 24.02 36.67 82.31
#